data_AF-A0AAE1AF89-F1
#
_entry.id   AF-A0AAE1AF89-F1
#
_cell.length_a   1.000
_cell.length_b   1.000
_cell.length_c   1.000
_cell.angle_alpha   90.00
_cell.angle_beta   90.00
_cell.angle_gamma   90.00
#
_symmetry.space_group_name_H-M   'P 1'
#
loop_
_entity.id
_entity.type
_entity.pdbx_description
1 polymer ?
#
loop_
_entity_poly.entity_id
_entity_poly.type
_entity_poly.pdbx_seq_one_letter_code
_entity_poly.pdbx_strand_id
1 'polypeptide(L)'
;MDDEKVKDEGMDDEKVKDEGMDDEKVKDEGMDEEKVKDEGMDDEKVKDEGMDDEKVKDEGMDEEKVKDEGMDDEKVKDEGMDDEKVKDEGMDEEKVKDEGMDDEKVKDEGMDEEKVKDEGMDDEKVKDEGMDEEKVKDEGMDEEKVKDEGMDEEKVKDEGMDEEKVKDKGMDEEKVKDEGMDEEKVKDEGMDEEKVKDEGMDEEKVKDEGMDEEKVKDEGMDEEKVKDEGMDEEKGKR
;
A
#
# COMPACT_ATOMS: atom_id res chain seq x y z
N MET A 1 -20.22 17.18 -14.53
CA MET A 1 -19.16 18.10 -14.98
C MET A 1 -19.58 19.47 -14.57
N ASP A 2 -19.86 19.53 -13.28
CA ASP A 2 -19.55 20.64 -12.45
C ASP A 2 -18.04 20.47 -12.10
N ASP A 3 -17.29 21.57 -12.09
CA ASP A 3 -15.85 21.59 -11.77
C ASP A 3 -15.72 22.49 -10.54
N GLU A 4 -15.28 21.96 -9.40
CA GLU A 4 -15.04 22.72 -8.18
C GLU A 4 -13.53 22.98 -7.98
N LYS A 5 -13.21 24.12 -7.35
CA LYS A 5 -11.82 24.51 -7.05
C LYS A 5 -11.78 25.27 -5.75
N VAL A 6 -11.14 24.68 -4.77
CA VAL A 6 -10.95 25.24 -3.44
C VAL A 6 -9.48 25.65 -3.27
N LYS A 7 -9.25 26.67 -2.44
CA LYS A 7 -7.92 27.06 -1.99
C LYS A 7 -8.04 27.78 -0.66
N ASP A 8 -7.52 27.18 0.40
CA ASP A 8 -7.34 27.85 1.68
C ASP A 8 -5.85 28.16 1.98
N GLU A 9 -5.64 29.08 2.93
CA GLU A 9 -4.34 29.50 3.46
C GLU A 9 -4.54 29.69 4.98
N GLY A 10 -4.74 28.59 5.71
CA GLY A 10 -5.57 28.66 6.90
C GLY A 10 -5.58 27.48 7.87
N MET A 11 -6.73 27.28 8.47
CA MET A 11 -7.05 26.29 9.48
C MET A 11 -8.55 26.07 9.31
N ASP A 12 -8.89 25.22 8.35
CA ASP A 12 -10.19 25.16 7.71
C ASP A 12 -10.75 23.72 7.70
N ASP A 13 -12.07 23.62 7.49
CA ASP A 13 -12.84 22.38 7.54
C ASP A 13 -13.75 22.36 6.30
N GLU A 14 -13.43 21.55 5.30
CA GLU A 14 -14.17 21.43 4.03
C GLU A 14 -15.09 20.19 4.06
N LYS A 15 -16.23 20.27 3.37
CA LYS A 15 -17.09 19.10 3.11
C LYS A 15 -17.75 19.23 1.76
N VAL A 16 -17.38 18.33 0.85
CA VAL A 16 -17.98 18.23 -0.47
C VAL A 16 -18.86 16.99 -0.57
N LYS A 17 -19.85 17.06 -1.47
CA LYS A 17 -20.69 15.92 -1.84
C LYS A 17 -21.21 16.13 -3.24
N ASP A 18 -20.81 15.30 -4.18
CA ASP A 18 -21.40 15.25 -5.51
C ASP A 18 -22.25 14.00 -5.78
N GLU A 19 -23.06 14.06 -6.82
CA GLU A 19 -23.88 12.95 -7.32
C GLU A 19 -23.84 12.99 -8.86
N GLY A 20 -22.77 12.51 -9.51
CA GLY A 20 -22.58 12.82 -10.92
C GLY A 20 -21.34 12.29 -11.65
N MET A 21 -20.61 13.24 -12.22
CA MET A 21 -19.49 13.08 -13.14
C MET A 21 -18.61 14.30 -12.94
N ASP A 22 -17.85 14.38 -11.87
CA ASP A 22 -17.35 15.65 -11.37
C ASP A 22 -15.82 15.66 -11.19
N ASP A 23 -15.26 16.86 -11.09
CA ASP A 23 -13.82 17.12 -11.14
C ASP A 23 -13.49 18.10 -10.00
N GLU A 24 -12.85 17.61 -8.94
CA GLU A 24 -12.46 18.37 -7.74
C GLU A 24 -10.98 18.76 -7.82
N LYS A 25 -10.62 19.93 -7.27
CA LYS A 25 -9.22 20.33 -7.03
C LYS A 25 -9.12 21.15 -5.76
N VAL A 26 -8.49 20.59 -4.75
CA VAL A 26 -8.20 21.26 -3.48
C VAL A 26 -6.70 21.53 -3.37
N LYS A 27 -6.37 22.58 -2.61
CA LYS A 27 -5.00 23.04 -2.44
C LYS A 27 -4.92 23.85 -1.16
N ASP A 28 -4.55 23.20 -0.07
CA ASP A 28 -4.43 23.87 1.21
C ASP A 28 -2.98 24.13 1.61
N GLU A 29 -2.82 25.04 2.57
CA GLU A 29 -1.54 25.55 3.06
C GLU A 29 -1.73 25.84 4.55
N GLY A 30 -1.71 24.81 5.40
CA GLY A 30 -2.21 25.00 6.76
C GLY A 30 -2.30 23.78 7.66
N MET A 31 -3.50 23.59 8.17
CA MET A 31 -3.85 22.62 9.18
C MET A 31 -5.33 22.36 9.00
N ASP A 32 -5.65 21.49 8.06
CA ASP A 32 -6.94 21.42 7.40
C ASP A 32 -7.58 20.01 7.57
N GLU A 33 -8.91 19.92 7.52
CA GLU A 33 -9.64 18.64 7.57
C GLU A 33 -10.66 18.60 6.43
N GLU A 34 -10.45 17.70 5.47
CA GLU A 34 -11.32 17.52 4.31
C GLU A 34 -12.21 16.27 4.46
N LYS A 35 -13.40 16.34 3.86
CA LYS A 35 -14.27 15.16 3.64
C LYS A 35 -14.96 15.27 2.29
N VAL A 36 -14.63 14.36 1.40
CA VAL A 36 -15.31 14.20 0.12
C VAL A 36 -16.16 12.92 0.16
N LYS A 37 -17.24 12.94 -0.61
CA LYS A 37 -18.12 11.79 -0.77
C LYS A 37 -18.83 11.90 -2.09
N ASP A 38 -18.36 11.17 -3.08
CA ASP A 38 -18.95 11.17 -4.39
C ASP A 38 -19.70 9.86 -4.70
N GLU A 39 -20.48 9.91 -5.77
CA GLU A 39 -21.37 8.84 -6.22
C GLU A 39 -21.45 8.94 -7.75
N GLY A 40 -20.53 8.29 -8.48
CA GLY A 40 -20.52 8.48 -9.93
C GLY A 40 -19.26 8.06 -10.69
N MET A 41 -18.58 9.07 -11.20
CA MET A 41 -17.45 9.00 -12.11
C MET A 41 -16.65 10.28 -11.84
N ASP A 42 -15.81 10.22 -10.82
CA ASP A 42 -15.27 11.39 -10.17
C ASP A 42 -13.73 11.38 -10.24
N ASP A 43 -13.12 12.56 -10.14
CA ASP A 43 -11.72 12.79 -10.51
C ASP A 43 -11.14 13.84 -9.55
N GLU A 44 -10.58 13.39 -8.43
CA GLU A 44 -10.12 14.22 -7.32
C GLU A 44 -8.60 14.50 -7.40
N LYS A 45 -8.19 15.69 -6.95
CA LYS A 45 -6.78 16.09 -6.81
C LYS A 45 -6.62 16.99 -5.61
N VAL A 46 -6.02 16.47 -4.56
CA VAL A 46 -5.66 17.22 -3.36
C VAL A 46 -4.16 17.48 -3.35
N LYS A 47 -3.77 18.58 -2.71
CA LYS A 47 -2.37 18.95 -2.59
C LYS A 47 -2.18 19.82 -1.37
N ASP A 48 -1.76 19.21 -0.28
CA ASP A 48 -1.60 19.92 0.97
C ASP A 48 -0.12 20.17 1.33
N GLU A 49 0.06 21.11 2.26
CA GLU A 49 1.36 21.61 2.71
C GLU A 49 1.21 21.97 4.20
N GLY A 50 1.23 20.97 5.10
CA GLY A 50 0.85 21.26 6.48
C GLY A 50 0.73 20.09 7.45
N MET A 51 -0.48 19.95 7.98
CA MET A 51 -0.90 19.02 9.02
C MET A 51 -2.36 18.71 8.69
N ASP A 52 -2.56 17.77 7.79
CA ASP A 52 -3.81 17.64 7.06
C ASP A 52 -4.44 16.24 7.29
N ASP A 53 -5.75 16.14 7.10
CA ASP A 53 -6.56 15.03 7.62
C ASP A 53 -7.71 14.77 6.62
N GLU A 54 -7.41 14.00 5.58
CA GLU A 54 -8.31 13.75 4.44
C GLU A 54 -9.18 12.49 4.64
N LYS A 55 -10.41 12.52 4.11
CA LYS A 55 -11.33 11.37 4.09
C LYS A 55 -12.17 11.37 2.81
N VAL A 56 -11.86 10.46 1.91
CA VAL A 56 -12.62 10.24 0.67
C VAL A 56 -13.47 8.98 0.79
N LYS A 57 -14.60 8.95 0.08
CA LYS A 57 -15.60 7.90 0.22
C LYS A 57 -16.44 7.81 -1.04
N ASP A 58 -15.92 7.09 -2.03
CA ASP A 58 -16.55 7.06 -3.34
C ASP A 58 -17.31 5.76 -3.60
N GLU A 59 -18.15 5.82 -4.64
CA GLU A 59 -19.06 4.75 -5.05
C GLU A 59 -19.23 4.86 -6.57
N GLY A 60 -18.35 4.23 -7.34
CA GLY A 60 -18.42 4.42 -8.78
C GLY A 60 -17.21 3.94 -9.58
N MET A 61 -16.54 4.92 -10.18
CA MET A 61 -15.42 4.72 -11.06
C MET A 61 -14.57 5.98 -10.95
N ASP A 62 -13.66 5.96 -10.00
CA ASP A 62 -13.11 7.17 -9.42
C ASP A 62 -11.57 7.20 -9.58
N GLU A 63 -10.97 8.39 -9.65
CA GLU A 63 -9.51 8.54 -9.71
C GLU A 63 -9.07 9.63 -8.74
N GLU A 64 -8.42 9.23 -7.66
CA GLU A 64 -7.87 10.10 -6.64
C GLU A 64 -6.37 10.37 -6.86
N LYS A 65 -5.92 11.57 -6.49
CA LYS A 65 -4.49 11.92 -6.45
C LYS A 65 -4.24 12.85 -5.28
N VAL A 66 -3.59 12.33 -4.26
CA VAL A 66 -3.14 13.11 -3.11
C VAL A 66 -1.64 13.35 -3.22
N LYS A 67 -1.20 14.48 -2.67
CA LYS A 67 0.21 14.86 -2.67
C LYS A 67 0.49 15.80 -1.52
N ASP A 68 0.96 15.22 -0.43
CA ASP A 68 1.17 15.97 0.79
C ASP A 68 2.64 16.20 1.10
N GLU A 69 2.88 17.15 2.01
CA GLU A 69 4.18 17.63 2.44
C GLU A 69 4.09 18.04 3.91
N GLY A 70 4.13 17.10 4.86
CA GLY A 70 3.90 17.45 6.24
C GLY A 70 3.77 16.33 7.26
N MET A 71 2.57 16.24 7.81
CA MET A 71 2.14 15.35 8.88
C MET A 71 0.68 15.04 8.58
N ASP A 72 0.47 14.03 7.75
CA ASP A 72 -0.78 13.87 7.03
C ASP A 72 -1.41 12.50 7.33
N ASP A 73 -2.74 12.40 7.17
CA ASP A 73 -3.55 11.32 7.76
C ASP A 73 -4.74 10.97 6.82
N GLU A 74 -4.45 10.27 5.73
CA GLU A 74 -5.39 9.97 4.65
C GLU A 74 -6.24 8.71 4.93
N LYS A 75 -7.50 8.73 4.45
CA LYS A 75 -8.42 7.58 4.54
C LYS A 75 -9.32 7.55 3.32
N VAL A 76 -9.06 6.61 2.43
CA VAL A 76 -9.87 6.36 1.24
C VAL A 76 -10.72 5.12 1.47
N LYS A 77 -11.91 5.10 0.86
CA LYS A 77 -12.83 3.98 0.98
C LYS A 77 -13.75 3.92 -0.23
N ASP A 78 -13.36 3.11 -1.19
CA ASP A 78 -14.09 3.04 -2.44
C ASP A 78 -14.87 1.73 -2.61
N GLU A 79 -15.76 1.75 -3.60
CA GLU A 79 -16.69 0.67 -3.93
C GLU A 79 -16.93 0.71 -5.45
N GLY A 80 -16.01 0.16 -6.25
CA GLY A 80 -16.16 0.26 -7.69
C GLY A 80 -14.99 -0.20 -8.55
N MET A 81 -14.39 0.79 -9.21
CA MET A 81 -13.32 0.68 -10.19
C MET A 81 -12.44 1.90 -9.99
N ASP A 82 -11.50 1.78 -9.08
CA ASP A 82 -10.88 2.93 -8.44
C ASP A 82 -9.35 2.92 -8.65
N ASP A 83 -8.72 4.09 -8.60
CA ASP A 83 -7.38 4.31 -9.17
C ASP A 83 -6.62 5.36 -8.34
N GLU A 84 -6.19 4.99 -7.14
CA GLU A 84 -5.57 5.88 -6.16
C GLU A 84 -4.07 6.11 -6.39
N LYS A 85 -3.60 7.32 -6.10
CA LYS A 85 -2.19 7.70 -6.21
C LYS A 85 -1.82 8.70 -5.11
N VAL A 86 -1.16 8.20 -4.06
CA VAL A 86 -0.66 9.00 -2.95
C VAL A 86 0.85 9.24 -3.11
N LYS A 87 1.31 10.37 -2.61
CA LYS A 87 2.73 10.74 -2.76
C LYS A 87 3.17 11.71 -1.67
N ASP A 88 3.62 11.15 -0.57
CA ASP A 88 3.87 11.95 0.61
C ASP A 88 5.36 12.16 0.89
N GLU A 89 5.62 13.12 1.78
CA GLU A 89 6.94 13.61 2.16
C GLU A 89 6.88 14.09 3.63
N GLY A 90 6.97 13.18 4.60
CA GLY A 90 6.86 13.62 5.98
C GLY A 90 6.74 12.53 7.04
N MET A 91 5.58 12.51 7.66
CA MET A 91 5.18 11.63 8.76
C MET A 91 3.72 11.32 8.54
N ASP A 92 3.47 10.29 7.73
CA ASP A 92 2.20 10.14 7.07
C ASP A 92 1.55 8.79 7.46
N GLU A 93 0.21 8.75 7.51
CA GLU A 93 -0.54 7.50 7.75
C GLU A 93 -1.69 7.38 6.74
N GLU A 94 -1.55 6.42 5.82
CA GLU A 94 -2.54 6.12 4.79
C GLU A 94 -3.39 4.91 5.19
N LYS A 95 -4.67 4.94 4.80
CA LYS A 95 -5.57 3.79 4.97
C LYS A 95 -6.52 3.71 3.78
N VAL A 96 -6.29 2.73 2.93
CA VAL A 96 -7.14 2.42 1.79
C VAL A 96 -7.99 1.19 2.10
N LYS A 97 -9.19 1.15 1.55
CA LYS A 97 -10.12 0.05 1.79
C LYS A 97 -11.12 -0.09 0.67
N ASP A 98 -10.78 -0.89 -0.31
CA ASP A 98 -11.58 -0.99 -1.51
C ASP A 98 -12.38 -2.29 -1.62
N GLU A 99 -13.33 -2.28 -2.55
CA GLU A 99 -14.26 -3.37 -2.84
C GLU A 99 -14.56 -3.37 -4.34
N GLY A 100 -13.65 -3.87 -5.18
CA GLY A 100 -13.90 -3.87 -6.60
C GLY A 100 -12.77 -4.34 -7.50
N MET A 101 -12.20 -3.37 -8.21
CA MET A 101 -11.16 -3.52 -9.23
C MET A 101 -10.29 -2.29 -9.08
N ASP A 102 -9.27 -2.41 -8.25
CA ASP A 102 -8.62 -1.25 -7.65
C ASP A 102 -7.11 -1.26 -7.95
N ASP A 103 -6.49 -0.08 -7.99
CA ASP A 103 -5.17 0.11 -8.61
C ASP A 103 -4.34 1.17 -7.85
N GLU A 104 -3.96 0.86 -6.62
CA GLU A 104 -3.25 1.75 -5.70
C GLU A 104 -1.78 1.97 -6.09
N LYS A 105 -1.23 3.13 -5.71
CA LYS A 105 0.16 3.54 -5.95
C LYS A 105 0.58 4.55 -4.88
N VAL A 106 1.32 4.06 -3.89
CA VAL A 106 1.88 4.87 -2.81
C VAL A 106 3.36 5.13 -3.04
N LYS A 107 3.85 6.28 -2.61
CA LYS A 107 5.25 6.66 -2.81
C LYS A 107 5.73 7.66 -1.77
N ASP A 108 6.27 7.12 -0.70
CA ASP A 108 6.59 7.96 0.46
C ASP A 108 8.09 8.20 0.65
N GLU A 109 8.38 9.20 1.48
CA GLU A 109 9.72 9.67 1.82
C GLU A 109 9.73 10.18 3.26
N GLY A 110 9.79 9.29 4.26
CA GLY A 110 9.80 9.76 5.63
C GLY A 110 9.70 8.69 6.71
N MET A 111 8.55 8.71 7.38
CA MET A 111 8.20 7.88 8.53
C MET A 111 6.72 7.56 8.36
N ASP A 112 6.45 6.51 7.62
CA ASP A 112 5.15 6.33 6.99
C ASP A 112 4.51 5.02 7.45
N GLU A 113 3.18 4.98 7.55
CA GLU A 113 2.44 3.74 7.85
C GLU A 113 1.26 3.59 6.89
N GLU A 114 1.34 2.59 6.02
CA GLU A 114 0.32 2.26 5.03
C GLU A 114 -0.51 1.07 5.50
N LYS A 115 -1.81 1.10 5.20
CA LYS A 115 -2.73 -0.01 5.46
C LYS A 115 -3.73 -0.15 4.33
N VAL A 116 -3.52 -1.15 3.50
CA VAL A 116 -4.40 -1.50 2.39
C VAL A 116 -5.26 -2.70 2.77
N LYS A 117 -6.50 -2.73 2.27
CA LYS A 117 -7.41 -3.82 2.58
C LYS A 117 -8.46 -4.00 1.49
N ASP A 118 -8.15 -4.84 0.53
CA ASP A 118 -8.99 -4.97 -0.65
C ASP A 118 -9.79 -6.27 -0.69
N GLU A 119 -10.78 -6.27 -1.57
CA GLU A 119 -11.72 -7.36 -1.80
C GLU A 119 -12.10 -7.41 -3.29
N GLY A 120 -11.22 -7.92 -4.15
CA GLY A 120 -11.56 -8.00 -5.56
C GLY A 120 -10.48 -8.48 -6.51
N MET A 121 -9.95 -7.53 -7.27
CA MET A 121 -8.96 -7.71 -8.32
C MET A 121 -8.07 -6.49 -8.26
N ASP A 122 -7.01 -6.59 -7.46
CA ASP A 122 -6.35 -5.42 -6.92
C ASP A 122 -4.84 -5.43 -7.27
N ASP A 123 -4.22 -4.26 -7.36
CA ASP A 123 -2.91 -4.08 -8.03
C ASP A 123 -2.04 -3.01 -7.33
N GLU A 124 -1.61 -3.29 -6.10
CA GLU A 124 -0.86 -2.38 -5.23
C GLU A 124 0.61 -2.19 -5.65
N LYS A 125 1.14 -0.98 -5.43
CA LYS A 125 2.53 -0.60 -5.72
C LYS A 125 3.01 0.42 -4.69
N VAL A 126 3.79 -0.05 -3.73
CA VAL A 126 4.41 0.77 -2.70
C VAL A 126 5.88 1.04 -3.02
N LYS A 127 6.37 2.21 -2.64
CA LYS A 127 7.76 2.58 -2.92
C LYS A 127 8.32 3.59 -1.94
N ASP A 128 8.90 3.08 -0.87
CA ASP A 128 9.28 3.93 0.23
C ASP A 128 10.78 4.18 0.36
N GLU A 129 11.11 5.22 1.11
CA GLU A 129 12.46 5.69 1.38
C GLU A 129 12.53 6.24 2.82
N GLY A 130 12.51 5.38 3.84
CA GLY A 130 12.56 5.90 5.19
C GLY A 130 12.54 4.86 6.31
N MET A 131 11.45 4.90 7.07
CA MET A 131 11.17 4.08 8.24
C MET A 131 9.69 3.76 8.15
N ASP A 132 9.38 2.69 7.45
CA ASP A 132 8.05 2.51 6.89
C ASP A 132 7.42 1.20 7.43
N GLU A 133 6.10 1.18 7.63
CA GLU A 133 5.37 -0.03 8.02
C GLU A 133 4.14 -0.22 7.13
N GLU A 134 4.18 -1.25 6.29
CA GLU A 134 3.11 -1.60 5.36
C GLU A 134 2.29 -2.79 5.90
N LYS A 135 0.98 -2.75 5.67
CA LYS A 135 0.06 -3.84 6.01
C LYS A 135 -0.98 -4.02 4.93
N VAL A 136 -0.78 -5.03 4.10
CA VAL A 136 -1.69 -5.42 3.04
C VAL A 136 -2.56 -6.59 3.50
N LYS A 137 -3.82 -6.61 3.06
CA LYS A 137 -4.74 -7.69 3.43
C LYS A 137 -5.83 -7.89 2.39
N ASP A 138 -5.53 -8.79 1.46
CA ASP A 138 -6.40 -8.96 0.30
C ASP A 138 -7.22 -10.23 0.32
N GLU A 139 -8.28 -10.22 -0.49
CA GLU A 139 -9.22 -11.33 -0.67
C GLU A 139 -9.65 -11.41 -2.14
N GLY A 140 -8.78 -11.91 -3.03
CA GLY A 140 -9.18 -12.00 -4.42
C GLY A 140 -8.14 -12.55 -5.39
N MET A 141 -7.66 -11.64 -6.23
CA MET A 141 -6.72 -11.87 -7.33
C MET A 141 -5.82 -10.65 -7.37
N ASP A 142 -4.73 -10.71 -6.63
CA ASP A 142 -4.03 -9.52 -6.19
C ASP A 142 -2.57 -9.54 -6.66
N GLU A 143 -2.00 -8.38 -7.01
CA GLU A 143 -0.57 -8.26 -7.38
C GLU A 143 0.10 -7.09 -6.64
N GLU A 144 0.85 -7.43 -5.59
CA GLU A 144 1.59 -6.47 -4.77
C GLU A 144 3.04 -6.28 -5.28
N LYS A 145 3.54 -5.05 -5.18
CA LYS A 145 4.94 -4.72 -5.51
C LYS A 145 5.48 -3.68 -4.54
N VAL A 146 6.24 -4.14 -3.57
CA VAL A 146 6.93 -3.31 -2.59
C VAL A 146 8.37 -3.06 -3.02
N LYS A 147 8.90 -1.88 -2.70
CA LYS A 147 10.28 -1.54 -3.08
C LYS A 147 10.90 -0.51 -2.14
N ASP A 148 11.54 -1.02 -1.10
CA ASP A 148 11.95 -0.13 -0.02
C ASP A 148 13.45 0.16 0.03
N GLU A 149 13.77 1.24 0.74
CA GLU A 149 15.12 1.74 0.94
C GLU A 149 15.30 2.30 2.36
N GLY A 150 15.20 1.48 3.40
CA GLY A 150 15.34 2.02 4.74
C GLY A 150 15.39 0.99 5.86
N MET A 151 14.35 1.05 6.68
CA MET A 151 14.12 0.25 7.89
C MET A 151 12.63 -0.06 7.89
N ASP A 152 12.29 -1.15 7.25
CA ASP A 152 10.93 -1.34 6.75
C ASP A 152 10.33 -2.63 7.37
N GLU A 153 9.03 -2.63 7.67
CA GLU A 153 8.31 -3.82 8.14
C GLU A 153 7.04 -4.04 7.32
N GLU A 154 7.03 -5.11 6.54
CA GLU A 154 5.91 -5.49 5.68
C GLU A 154 5.11 -6.65 6.30
N LYS A 155 3.79 -6.59 6.15
CA LYS A 155 2.88 -7.67 6.59
C LYS A 155 1.79 -7.89 5.56
N VAL A 156 1.95 -8.92 4.76
CA VAL A 156 0.99 -9.35 3.75
C VAL A 156 0.13 -10.49 4.30
N LYS A 157 -1.15 -10.50 3.93
CA LYS A 157 -2.07 -11.57 4.34
C LYS A 157 -3.17 -11.79 3.32
N ASP A 158 -2.91 -12.74 2.44
CA ASP A 158 -3.81 -12.94 1.31
C ASP A 158 -4.67 -14.20 1.43
N GLU A 159 -5.78 -14.16 0.71
CA GLU A 159 -6.75 -15.25 0.59
C GLU A 159 -7.22 -15.39 -0.87
N GLY A 160 -6.36 -15.82 -1.78
CA GLY A 160 -6.78 -15.89 -3.17
C GLY A 160 -5.79 -16.52 -4.16
N MET A 161 -5.35 -15.68 -5.09
CA MET A 161 -4.47 -15.99 -6.20
C MET A 161 -3.54 -14.78 -6.34
N ASP A 162 -2.43 -14.84 -5.63
CA ASP A 162 -1.71 -13.63 -5.28
C ASP A 162 -0.27 -13.69 -5.84
N GLU A 163 0.27 -12.56 -6.30
CA GLU A 163 1.67 -12.46 -6.74
C GLU A 163 2.37 -11.28 -6.09
N GLU A 164 3.25 -11.58 -5.15
CA GLU A 164 4.01 -10.59 -4.39
C GLU A 164 5.44 -10.43 -4.95
N LYS A 165 5.94 -9.20 -4.96
CA LYS A 165 7.32 -8.89 -5.38
C LYS A 165 7.93 -7.82 -4.49
N VAL A 166 8.66 -8.27 -3.49
CA VAL A 166 9.39 -7.42 -2.56
C VAL A 166 10.83 -7.19 -3.03
N LYS A 167 11.36 -5.99 -2.78
CA LYS A 167 12.71 -5.67 -3.20
C LYS A 167 13.36 -4.62 -2.34
N ASP A 168 14.06 -5.09 -1.32
CA ASP A 168 14.50 -4.19 -0.27
C ASP A 168 15.99 -3.94 -0.27
N LYS A 169 16.33 -2.84 0.40
CA LYS A 169 17.70 -2.36 0.56
C LYS A 169 17.86 -1.72 1.94
N GLY A 170 17.89 -2.50 2.99
CA GLY A 170 18.10 -1.92 4.30
C GLY A 170 18.19 -2.92 5.43
N MET A 171 17.18 -2.84 6.29
CA MET A 171 16.99 -3.62 7.51
C MET A 171 15.51 -3.92 7.57
N ASP A 172 15.14 -5.04 6.99
CA ASP A 172 13.76 -5.25 6.57
C ASP A 172 13.19 -6.50 7.29
N GLU A 173 11.92 -6.45 7.72
CA GLU A 173 11.22 -7.61 8.29
C GLU A 173 9.91 -7.87 7.57
N GLU A 174 9.85 -8.99 6.87
CA GLU A 174 8.69 -9.39 6.06
C GLU A 174 7.92 -10.54 6.74
N LYS A 175 6.59 -10.48 6.67
CA LYS A 175 5.70 -11.53 7.21
C LYS A 175 4.53 -11.78 6.27
N VAL A 176 4.68 -12.81 5.44
CA VAL A 176 3.65 -13.27 4.51
C VAL A 176 2.82 -14.41 5.10
N LYS A 177 1.52 -14.43 4.81
CA LYS A 177 0.62 -15.47 5.33
C LYS A 177 -0.52 -15.78 4.39
N ASP A 178 -0.28 -16.72 3.50
CA ASP A 178 -1.21 -16.94 2.40
C ASP A 178 -2.10 -18.16 2.58
N GLU A 179 -3.29 -18.07 1.97
CA GLU A 179 -4.30 -19.12 1.94
C GLU A 179 -4.81 -19.33 0.50
N GLY A 180 -3.93 -19.69 -0.45
CA GLY A 180 -4.36 -19.72 -1.84
C GLY A 180 -3.43 -20.43 -2.82
N MET A 181 -3.04 -19.67 -3.84
CA MET A 181 -2.20 -20.05 -4.97
C MET A 181 -1.26 -18.88 -5.23
N ASP A 182 -0.10 -18.92 -4.59
CA ASP A 182 0.65 -17.70 -4.34
C ASP A 182 2.05 -17.81 -4.98
N GLU A 183 2.56 -16.72 -5.57
CA GLU A 183 3.92 -16.65 -6.09
C GLU A 183 4.66 -15.44 -5.52
N GLU A 184 5.65 -15.71 -4.66
CA GLU A 184 6.43 -14.70 -3.96
C GLU A 184 7.84 -14.59 -4.58
N LYS A 185 8.34 -13.35 -4.69
CA LYS A 185 9.70 -13.05 -5.20
C LYS A 185 10.38 -11.95 -4.41
N VAL A 186 11.11 -12.37 -3.39
CA VAL A 186 11.91 -11.47 -2.55
C VAL A 186 13.33 -11.30 -3.08
N LYS A 187 13.89 -10.09 -2.94
CA LYS A 187 15.24 -9.79 -3.43
C LYS A 187 15.95 -8.71 -2.62
N ASP A 188 16.63 -9.15 -1.59
CA ASP A 188 17.14 -8.21 -0.60
C ASP A 188 18.63 -7.92 -0.73
N GLU A 189 19.00 -6.73 -0.24
CA GLU A 189 20.37 -6.26 -0.14
C GLU A 189 20.61 -5.63 1.24
N GLY A 190 20.49 -6.42 2.32
CA GLY A 190 20.49 -5.84 3.66
C GLY A 190 20.73 -6.80 4.82
N MET A 191 19.85 -6.69 5.81
CA MET A 191 19.79 -7.45 7.05
C MET A 191 18.33 -7.79 7.27
N ASP A 192 17.94 -8.95 6.77
CA ASP A 192 16.54 -9.18 6.45
C ASP A 192 16.01 -10.39 7.27
N GLU A 193 14.79 -10.31 7.80
CA GLU A 193 14.12 -11.43 8.47
C GLU A 193 12.76 -11.72 7.83
N GLU A 194 12.65 -12.87 7.19
CA GLU A 194 11.46 -13.28 6.45
C GLU A 194 10.72 -14.41 7.19
N LYS A 195 9.38 -14.34 7.22
CA LYS A 195 8.52 -15.35 7.84
C LYS A 195 7.30 -15.64 6.99
N VAL A 196 7.42 -16.65 6.14
CA VAL A 196 6.33 -17.13 5.28
C VAL A 196 5.55 -18.27 5.93
N LYS A 197 4.23 -18.27 5.76
CA LYS A 197 3.35 -19.31 6.31
C LYS A 197 2.16 -19.59 5.41
N ASP A 198 2.31 -20.64 4.62
CA ASP A 198 1.36 -20.91 3.55
C ASP A 198 0.44 -22.10 3.83
N GLU A 199 -0.81 -21.93 3.42
CA GLU A 199 -1.85 -22.95 3.43
C GLU A 199 -2.38 -23.20 1.99
N GLY A 200 -1.50 -23.39 1.00
CA GLY A 200 -1.90 -23.35 -0.41
C GLY A 200 -1.06 -24.17 -1.41
N MET A 201 -0.78 -23.54 -2.54
CA MET A 201 0.04 -24.02 -3.65
C MET A 201 1.00 -22.90 -4.02
N ASP A 202 2.21 -22.95 -3.48
CA ASP A 202 3.01 -21.74 -3.34
C ASP A 202 4.36 -21.91 -4.08
N GLU A 203 4.82 -20.88 -4.78
CA GLU A 203 6.16 -20.83 -5.39
C GLU A 203 6.94 -19.61 -4.90
N GLU A 204 7.99 -19.87 -4.13
CA GLU A 204 8.80 -18.84 -3.47
C GLU A 204 10.20 -18.75 -4.12
N LYS A 205 10.69 -17.53 -4.34
CA LYS A 205 12.01 -17.27 -4.94
C LYS A 205 12.74 -16.15 -4.23
N VAL A 206 13.49 -16.51 -3.19
CA VAL A 206 14.30 -15.59 -2.41
C VAL A 206 15.74 -15.44 -2.97
N LYS A 207 16.27 -14.23 -2.97
CA LYS A 207 17.62 -13.95 -3.48
C LYS A 207 18.32 -12.81 -2.73
N ASP A 208 19.17 -13.21 -1.80
CA ASP A 208 19.74 -12.27 -0.84
C ASP A 208 21.21 -11.96 -1.09
N GLU A 209 21.55 -10.69 -0.86
CA GLU A 209 22.91 -10.19 -0.84
C GLU A 209 23.23 -9.57 0.54
N GLY A 210 22.94 -10.29 1.64
CA GLY A 210 22.88 -9.72 2.99
C GLY A 210 23.24 -10.64 4.17
N MET A 211 22.54 -10.42 5.28
CA MET A 211 22.59 -11.19 6.53
C MET A 211 21.16 -11.56 6.89
N ASP A 212 20.76 -12.78 6.53
CA ASP A 212 19.34 -13.06 6.34
C ASP A 212 18.90 -14.24 7.24
N GLU A 213 17.68 -14.15 7.79
CA GLU A 213 17.05 -15.23 8.56
C GLU A 213 15.64 -15.53 8.03
N GLU A 214 15.51 -16.66 7.33
CA GLU A 214 14.26 -17.13 6.75
C GLU A 214 13.55 -18.20 7.62
N LYS A 215 12.22 -18.13 7.71
CA LYS A 215 11.38 -19.12 8.40
C LYS A 215 10.10 -19.44 7.63
N VAL A 216 10.16 -20.46 6.80
CA VAL A 216 8.99 -20.96 6.05
C VAL A 216 8.25 -22.07 6.78
N LYS A 217 6.90 -22.00 6.80
CA LYS A 217 6.02 -23.05 7.34
C LYS A 217 4.85 -23.37 6.42
N ASP A 218 5.02 -24.44 5.64
CA ASP A 218 4.02 -24.86 4.67
C ASP A 218 3.09 -25.97 5.17
N GLU A 219 1.79 -25.83 4.90
CA GLU A 219 0.79 -26.90 5.03
C GLU A 219 0.28 -27.41 3.65
N GLY A 220 0.87 -26.91 2.56
CA GLY A 220 0.44 -27.02 1.16
C GLY A 220 1.30 -27.86 0.20
N MET A 221 1.36 -27.42 -1.08
CA MET A 221 2.22 -27.96 -2.13
C MET A 221 3.18 -26.88 -2.65
N ASP A 222 4.44 -26.94 -2.20
CA ASP A 222 5.30 -25.75 -2.28
C ASP A 222 6.59 -26.02 -3.08
N GLU A 223 7.05 -25.02 -3.83
CA GLU A 223 8.34 -25.01 -4.52
C GLU A 223 9.17 -23.78 -4.13
N GLU A 224 10.23 -24.00 -3.36
CA GLU A 224 11.11 -22.96 -2.84
C GLU A 224 12.45 -22.92 -3.61
N LYS A 225 12.95 -21.72 -3.91
CA LYS A 225 14.26 -21.50 -4.53
C LYS A 225 15.03 -20.34 -3.89
N VAL A 226 15.78 -20.65 -2.84
CA VAL A 226 16.67 -19.69 -2.18
C VAL A 226 18.03 -19.57 -2.88
N LYS A 227 18.52 -18.35 -3.05
CA LYS A 227 19.87 -18.06 -3.55
C LYS A 227 20.57 -16.95 -2.74
N ASP A 228 21.15 -17.35 -1.63
CA ASP A 228 21.98 -16.52 -0.76
C ASP A 228 23.45 -16.33 -1.28
N GLU A 229 23.89 -15.08 -1.41
CA GLU A 229 25.30 -14.71 -1.66
C GLU A 229 26.02 -14.11 -0.41
N GLY A 230 25.33 -14.03 0.73
CA GLY A 230 25.66 -13.45 2.03
C GLY A 230 25.92 -14.44 3.19
N MET A 231 25.37 -14.15 4.38
CA MET A 231 25.51 -14.93 5.62
C MET A 231 24.14 -15.34 6.19
N ASP A 232 23.74 -16.59 5.95
CA ASP A 232 22.43 -17.15 6.27
C ASP A 232 22.34 -17.98 7.58
N GLU A 233 21.18 -17.88 8.29
CA GLU A 233 20.71 -18.83 9.32
C GLU A 233 19.34 -19.49 8.98
N GLU A 234 19.28 -20.40 8.01
CA GLU A 234 18.08 -21.18 7.64
C GLU A 234 17.57 -22.07 8.79
N LYS A 235 16.29 -21.95 9.18
CA LYS A 235 15.64 -22.81 10.21
C LYS A 235 14.44 -23.61 9.72
N GLY A 236 14.57 -24.30 8.59
CA GLY A 236 13.96 -25.60 8.24
C GLY A 236 12.46 -25.86 8.52
N LYS A 237 11.72 -26.06 7.42
CA LYS A 237 10.34 -26.56 7.27
C LYS A 237 9.95 -27.67 8.26
N ARG A 238 8.82 -27.51 8.96
CA ARG A 238 8.24 -28.51 9.87
C ARG A 238 6.76 -28.74 9.72
#